data_AF-A0A2M7R6V4-F1
#
_entry.id   AF-A0A2M7R6V4-F1
#
_cell.length_a   1.000
_cell.length_b   1.000
_cell.length_c   1.000
_cell.angle_alpha   90.00
_cell.angle_beta   90.00
_cell.angle_gamma   90.00
#
_symmetry.space_group_name_H-M   'P 1'
#
loop_
_entity.id
_entity.type
_entity.pdbx_description
1 polymer ?
#
loop_
_entity_poly.entity_id
_entity_poly.type
_entity_poly.pdbx_seq_one_letter_code
_entity_poly.pdbx_strand_id
1 'polypeptide(L)'
;MILDTFKSLSKNSSIYVNIDLFFRQKIKSLIIKNYKSLRRFNHRWLKINYSTLSWEFRKAQYHPLPRLLKIAEILKIDKEEVFENIRGFRASGSHRKSVLILPREIKVNENFVEGYALYIAGGDTGLSGETRPRKLRFTNSELGVIKFFIQWLNTHFPSTNFYLNVISPPGMTIQGDSFNQISKELDLNINQVKLRNDYYNKKIKHRVCCDSAILIDLILSLERTIKKICFNDKKLAAAYIKGMMIGEGTAYFNRSRYVRIEMRNEKEIKYIYKLFRLLGYSCKPSLRSNRENMWSIYIGAKQLKKFYDEISFGVHQERQKILEAAVNKKLRVNQYV
;
A
#
# COMPACT_ATOMS: atom_id res chain seq x y z
N MET A 1 12.48 7.96 -8.99
CA MET A 1 13.37 6.96 -8.34
C MET A 1 12.86 5.56 -8.64
N ILE A 2 13.73 4.56 -8.74
CA ILE A 2 13.33 3.16 -8.93
C ILE A 2 13.53 2.40 -7.61
N LEU A 3 12.51 1.65 -7.18
CA LEU A 3 12.56 0.74 -6.04
C LEU A 3 12.72 -0.70 -6.54
N ASP A 4 13.73 -1.36 -6.02
CA ASP A 4 13.89 -2.80 -6.18
C ASP A 4 13.06 -3.54 -5.11
N THR A 5 12.00 -4.22 -5.58
CA THR A 5 11.09 -4.97 -4.71
C THR A 5 11.74 -6.23 -4.13
N PHE A 6 12.56 -6.96 -4.89
CA PHE A 6 13.14 -8.22 -4.40
C PHE A 6 14.23 -7.94 -3.38
N LYS A 7 15.00 -6.86 -3.54
CA LYS A 7 15.96 -6.40 -2.52
C LYS A 7 15.23 -5.99 -1.24
N SER A 8 14.07 -5.34 -1.36
CA SER A 8 13.24 -4.99 -0.20
C SER A 8 12.73 -6.25 0.53
N LEU A 9 12.25 -7.24 -0.22
CA LEU A 9 11.76 -8.52 0.32
C LEU A 9 12.87 -9.45 0.83
N SER A 10 14.10 -9.33 0.34
CA SER A 10 15.23 -10.21 0.69
C SER A 10 15.59 -10.23 2.18
N LYS A 11 15.11 -9.25 2.95
CA LYS A 11 15.35 -9.14 4.39
C LYS A 11 14.26 -9.82 5.23
N ASN A 12 13.16 -10.26 4.61
CA ASN A 12 12.02 -10.82 5.33
C ASN A 12 12.08 -12.36 5.33
N SER A 13 12.21 -12.96 6.51
CA SER A 13 12.33 -14.41 6.70
C SER A 13 11.05 -15.19 6.37
N SER A 14 9.89 -14.53 6.32
CA SER A 14 8.62 -15.16 5.96
C SER A 14 8.41 -15.32 4.45
N ILE A 15 9.33 -14.78 3.63
CA ILE A 15 9.24 -14.78 2.17
C ILE A 15 9.91 -16.00 1.58
N TYR A 16 9.13 -16.71 0.77
CA TYR A 16 9.54 -17.84 -0.03
C TYR A 16 9.39 -17.49 -1.52
N VAL A 17 10.23 -18.08 -2.35
CA VAL A 17 10.23 -17.88 -3.80
C VAL A 17 10.12 -19.20 -4.53
N ASN A 18 9.37 -19.20 -5.61
CA ASN A 18 9.45 -20.23 -6.64
C ASN A 18 10.59 -19.82 -7.60
N ILE A 19 11.47 -20.75 -7.92
CA ILE A 19 12.58 -20.51 -8.84
C ILE A 19 12.52 -21.47 -10.01
N ASP A 20 13.15 -21.08 -11.11
CA ASP A 20 13.28 -21.90 -12.30
C ASP A 20 13.83 -23.30 -11.99
N LEU A 21 13.27 -24.33 -12.62
CA LEU A 21 13.64 -25.72 -12.39
C LEU A 21 15.10 -25.99 -12.75
N PHE A 22 15.58 -25.45 -13.87
CA PHE A 22 16.96 -25.62 -14.31
C PHE A 22 17.92 -24.91 -13.36
N PHE A 23 17.58 -23.69 -12.95
CA PHE A 23 18.38 -22.96 -11.97
C PHE A 23 18.46 -23.71 -10.62
N ARG A 24 17.35 -24.29 -10.16
CA ARG A 24 17.34 -25.14 -8.96
C ARG A 24 18.28 -26.35 -9.10
N GLN A 25 18.29 -27.02 -10.26
CA GLN A 25 19.20 -28.14 -10.50
C GLN A 25 20.66 -27.68 -10.64
N LYS A 26 20.91 -26.49 -11.21
CA LYS A 26 22.24 -25.87 -11.27
C LYS A 26 22.80 -25.65 -9.86
N ILE A 27 22.05 -25.01 -8.96
CA ILE A 27 22.45 -24.81 -7.57
C ILE A 27 22.75 -26.15 -6.89
N LYS A 28 21.84 -27.13 -7.01
CA LYS A 28 22.02 -28.46 -6.43
C LYS A 28 23.32 -29.13 -6.92
N SER A 29 23.57 -29.07 -8.22
CA SER A 29 24.75 -29.67 -8.85
C SER A 29 26.04 -29.00 -8.39
N LEU A 30 26.04 -27.66 -8.28
CA LEU A 30 27.18 -26.90 -7.75
C LEU A 30 27.48 -27.25 -6.29
N ILE A 31 26.45 -27.42 -5.44
CA ILE A 31 26.65 -27.86 -4.06
C ILE A 31 27.29 -29.25 -4.02
N ILE A 32 26.78 -30.20 -4.81
CA ILE A 32 27.31 -31.57 -4.84
C ILE A 32 28.75 -31.58 -5.36
N LYS A 33 29.03 -30.83 -6.43
CA LYS A 33 30.38 -30.72 -7.00
C LYS A 33 31.39 -30.16 -6.00
N ASN A 34 31.07 -29.04 -5.34
CA ASN A 34 32.02 -28.32 -4.48
C ASN A 34 32.11 -28.90 -3.06
N TYR A 35 31.05 -29.53 -2.56
CA TYR A 35 30.94 -29.95 -1.16
C TYR A 35 30.60 -31.45 -0.99
N LYS A 36 30.65 -32.23 -2.07
CA LYS A 36 30.35 -33.67 -2.20
C LYS A 36 28.89 -34.07 -1.95
N SER A 37 28.16 -33.39 -1.07
CA SER A 37 26.74 -33.64 -0.86
C SER A 37 26.01 -32.46 -0.24
N LEU A 38 24.68 -32.41 -0.46
CA LEU A 38 23.79 -31.47 0.24
C LEU A 38 23.93 -31.59 1.76
N ARG A 39 24.16 -32.82 2.29
CA ARG A 39 24.36 -33.08 3.73
C ARG A 39 25.55 -32.33 4.28
N ARG A 40 26.71 -32.48 3.64
CA ARG A 40 27.97 -31.88 4.08
C ARG A 40 27.91 -30.36 3.99
N PHE A 41 27.34 -29.83 2.91
CA PHE A 41 27.12 -28.40 2.75
C PHE A 41 26.22 -27.85 3.87
N ASN A 42 25.09 -28.50 4.12
CA ASN A 42 24.16 -28.09 5.16
C ASN A 42 24.83 -28.01 6.53
N HIS A 43 25.50 -29.09 6.95
CA HIS A 43 26.14 -29.18 8.25
C HIS A 43 27.21 -28.10 8.45
N ARG A 44 28.00 -27.81 7.41
CA ARG A 44 29.11 -26.86 7.51
C ARG A 44 28.65 -25.40 7.44
N TRP A 45 27.67 -25.08 6.60
CA TRP A 45 27.40 -23.68 6.23
C TRP A 45 26.01 -23.16 6.63
N LEU A 46 24.98 -23.99 6.49
CA LEU A 46 23.60 -23.55 6.74
C LEU A 46 23.14 -23.87 8.17
N LYS A 47 23.67 -24.95 8.77
CA LYS A 47 23.35 -25.42 10.12
C LYS A 47 21.84 -25.56 10.38
N ILE A 48 21.08 -26.01 9.37
CA ILE A 48 19.64 -26.33 9.50
C ILE A 48 19.42 -27.84 9.58
N ASN A 49 18.21 -28.29 9.90
CA ASN A 49 17.89 -29.72 9.93
C ASN A 49 18.12 -30.38 8.57
N TYR A 50 18.80 -31.53 8.56
CA TYR A 50 19.25 -32.20 7.34
C TYR A 50 18.11 -32.58 6.39
N SER A 51 17.00 -33.09 6.94
CA SER A 51 15.80 -33.43 6.17
C SER A 51 15.26 -32.22 5.42
N THR A 52 15.37 -31.01 5.98
CA THR A 52 14.88 -29.77 5.38
C THR A 52 15.60 -29.42 4.07
N LEU A 53 16.94 -29.42 4.03
CA LEU A 53 17.66 -29.03 2.81
C LEU A 53 17.51 -30.07 1.67
N SER A 54 17.55 -31.36 2.03
CA SER A 54 17.33 -32.43 1.05
C SER A 54 15.92 -32.36 0.46
N TRP A 55 14.91 -32.14 1.31
CA TRP A 55 13.54 -31.93 0.89
C TRP A 55 13.39 -30.68 0.01
N GLU A 56 14.06 -29.58 0.35
CA GLU A 56 14.01 -28.33 -0.44
C GLU A 56 14.43 -28.52 -1.89
N PHE A 57 15.55 -29.19 -2.14
CA PHE A 57 16.03 -29.40 -3.52
C PHE A 57 15.45 -30.63 -4.22
N ARG A 58 14.69 -31.49 -3.52
CA ARG A 58 14.05 -32.68 -4.12
C ARG A 58 12.56 -32.51 -4.37
N LYS A 59 11.82 -31.94 -3.43
CA LYS A 59 10.35 -31.94 -3.40
C LYS A 59 9.75 -30.54 -3.24
N ALA A 60 10.45 -29.59 -2.63
CA ALA A 60 9.87 -28.28 -2.42
C ALA A 60 9.71 -27.50 -3.72
N GLN A 61 8.54 -26.90 -3.88
CA GLN A 61 8.29 -25.93 -4.95
C GLN A 61 8.80 -24.53 -4.58
N TYR A 62 8.97 -24.23 -3.29
CA TYR A 62 9.32 -22.90 -2.79
C TYR A 62 10.51 -22.95 -1.85
N HIS A 63 11.34 -21.92 -1.89
CA HIS A 63 12.56 -21.79 -1.10
C HIS A 63 12.55 -20.49 -0.29
N PRO A 64 12.96 -20.47 0.99
CA PRO A 64 13.10 -19.22 1.74
C PRO A 64 14.10 -18.30 1.03
N LEU A 65 13.70 -17.08 0.67
CA LEU A 65 14.52 -16.16 -0.12
C LEU A 65 15.85 -15.80 0.58
N PRO A 66 15.88 -15.43 1.89
CA PRO A 66 17.13 -15.14 2.56
C PRO A 66 18.11 -16.33 2.56
N ARG A 67 17.58 -17.55 2.66
CA ARG A 67 18.41 -18.77 2.62
C ARG A 67 18.94 -19.02 1.22
N LEU A 68 18.10 -18.89 0.19
CA LEU A 68 18.53 -19.04 -1.20
C LEU A 68 19.67 -18.06 -1.54
N LEU A 69 19.55 -16.81 -1.10
CA LEU A 69 20.60 -15.81 -1.28
C LEU A 69 21.89 -16.17 -0.55
N LYS A 70 21.81 -16.66 0.69
CA LYS A 70 22.98 -17.16 1.42
C LYS A 70 23.65 -18.35 0.71
N ILE A 71 22.86 -19.27 0.14
CA ILE A 71 23.39 -20.39 -0.66
C ILE A 71 24.12 -19.87 -1.89
N ALA A 72 23.51 -18.93 -2.61
CA ALA A 72 24.10 -18.32 -3.80
C ALA A 72 25.43 -17.63 -3.49
N GLU A 73 25.48 -16.86 -2.41
CA GLU A 73 26.70 -16.19 -1.92
C GLU A 73 27.84 -17.20 -1.67
N ILE A 74 27.58 -18.30 -0.95
CA ILE A 74 28.59 -19.35 -0.69
C ILE A 74 29.04 -20.05 -1.98
N LEU A 75 28.15 -20.15 -2.97
CA LEU A 75 28.44 -20.73 -4.28
C LEU A 75 29.05 -19.73 -5.27
N LYS A 76 29.24 -18.46 -4.88
CA LYS A 76 29.68 -17.37 -5.75
C LYS A 76 28.77 -17.18 -6.97
N ILE A 77 27.47 -17.40 -6.81
CA ILE A 77 26.44 -17.09 -7.80
C ILE A 77 26.03 -15.65 -7.60
N ASP A 78 25.98 -14.86 -8.68
CA ASP A 78 25.56 -13.48 -8.61
C ASP A 78 24.12 -13.37 -8.08
N LYS A 79 23.88 -12.37 -7.23
CA LYS A 79 22.56 -12.13 -6.66
C LYS A 79 21.53 -11.79 -7.74
N GLU A 80 21.93 -11.08 -8.79
CA GLU A 80 21.05 -10.76 -9.91
C GLU A 80 20.65 -12.03 -10.69
N GLU A 81 21.57 -12.99 -10.85
CA GLU A 81 21.24 -14.30 -11.44
C GLU A 81 20.16 -15.03 -10.62
N VAL A 82 20.22 -14.95 -9.28
CA VAL A 82 19.16 -15.50 -8.43
C VAL A 82 17.83 -14.81 -8.70
N PHE A 83 17.82 -13.49 -8.83
CA PHE A 83 16.62 -12.70 -9.02
C PHE A 83 15.96 -12.92 -10.38
N GLU A 84 16.73 -13.02 -11.47
CA GLU A 84 16.23 -13.33 -12.81
C GLU A 84 15.51 -14.70 -12.87
N ASN A 85 15.92 -15.62 -12.01
CA ASN A 85 15.36 -16.97 -11.95
C ASN A 85 14.19 -17.10 -10.97
N ILE A 86 13.75 -16.03 -10.29
CA ILE A 86 12.53 -16.06 -9.47
C ILE A 86 11.30 -15.99 -10.37
N ARG A 87 10.44 -17.01 -10.27
CA ARG A 87 9.17 -17.13 -11.00
C ARG A 87 7.96 -16.63 -10.22
N GLY A 88 8.14 -16.35 -8.92
CA GLY A 88 7.10 -15.73 -8.10
C GLY A 88 7.33 -15.91 -6.61
N PHE A 89 6.49 -15.24 -5.83
CA PHE A 89 6.62 -15.10 -4.38
C PHE A 89 5.49 -15.80 -3.65
N ARG A 90 5.81 -16.32 -2.47
CA ARG A 90 4.87 -16.88 -1.50
C ARG A 90 5.26 -16.45 -0.09
N ALA A 91 4.29 -16.17 0.77
CA ALA A 91 4.52 -15.98 2.21
C ALA A 91 3.95 -17.15 2.99
N SER A 92 4.63 -17.56 4.06
CA SER A 92 4.06 -18.42 5.09
C SER A 92 2.87 -17.69 5.75
N GLY A 93 1.70 -18.32 5.79
CA GLY A 93 0.49 -17.73 6.39
C GLY A 93 -0.48 -17.02 5.43
N SER A 94 -0.19 -17.00 4.12
CA SER A 94 -1.21 -16.60 3.13
C SER A 94 -2.36 -17.61 3.09
N HIS A 95 -3.61 -17.12 3.18
CA HIS A 95 -4.80 -17.96 3.16
C HIS A 95 -5.01 -18.69 1.81
N ARG A 96 -4.42 -18.16 0.74
CA ARG A 96 -4.40 -18.80 -0.58
C ARG A 96 -2.98 -19.25 -0.89
N LYS A 97 -2.85 -20.44 -1.51
CA LYS A 97 -1.58 -20.95 -2.08
C LYS A 97 -1.14 -20.15 -3.33
N SER A 98 -1.71 -18.98 -3.59
CA SER A 98 -1.47 -18.21 -4.80
C SER A 98 -0.03 -17.69 -4.82
N VAL A 99 0.67 -18.00 -5.90
CA VAL A 99 1.95 -17.38 -6.25
C VAL A 99 1.68 -15.94 -6.66
N LEU A 100 2.38 -14.99 -6.06
CA LEU A 100 2.33 -13.59 -6.45
C LEU A 100 3.51 -13.29 -7.37
N ILE A 101 3.23 -12.76 -8.55
CA ILE A 101 4.28 -12.22 -9.43
C ILE A 101 4.40 -10.73 -9.08
N LEU A 102 5.60 -10.31 -8.70
CA LEU A 102 5.90 -8.92 -8.38
C LEU A 102 6.84 -8.36 -9.44
N PRO A 103 6.65 -7.10 -9.87
CA PRO A 103 7.62 -6.43 -10.71
C PRO A 103 8.91 -6.26 -9.92
N ARG A 104 10.05 -6.52 -10.55
CA ARG A 104 11.39 -6.31 -9.97
C ARG A 104 11.59 -4.85 -9.57
N GLU A 105 11.15 -3.95 -10.44
CA GLU A 105 11.32 -2.51 -10.30
C GLU A 105 9.97 -1.81 -10.22
N ILE A 106 9.84 -0.90 -9.26
CA ILE A 106 8.70 0.01 -9.14
C ILE A 106 9.22 1.44 -9.28
N LYS A 107 8.70 2.16 -10.29
CA LYS A 107 8.96 3.59 -10.44
C LYS A 107 8.16 4.35 -9.38
N VAL A 108 8.87 5.00 -8.46
CA VAL A 108 8.29 5.93 -7.48
C VAL A 108 8.17 7.30 -8.12
N ASN A 109 6.96 7.63 -8.53
CA ASN A 109 6.50 8.91 -9.04
C ASN A 109 5.34 9.43 -8.19
N GLU A 110 4.76 10.57 -8.57
CA GLU A 110 3.64 11.23 -7.91
C GLU A 110 2.44 10.28 -7.75
N ASN A 111 2.06 9.57 -8.82
CA ASN A 111 0.95 8.60 -8.79
C ASN A 111 1.21 7.48 -7.76
N PHE A 112 2.41 6.89 -7.77
CA PHE A 112 2.78 5.86 -6.80
C PHE A 112 2.63 6.36 -5.37
N VAL A 113 3.16 7.56 -5.09
CA VAL A 113 3.15 8.17 -3.75
C VAL A 113 1.74 8.55 -3.30
N GLU A 114 0.90 9.06 -4.21
CA GLU A 114 -0.50 9.39 -3.92
C GLU A 114 -1.30 8.14 -3.53
N GLY A 115 -1.22 7.06 -4.32
CA GLY A 115 -1.91 5.81 -3.99
C GLY A 115 -1.35 5.10 -2.76
N TYR A 116 -0.03 5.20 -2.52
CA TYR A 116 0.59 4.73 -1.29
C TYR A 116 0.03 5.47 -0.06
N ALA A 117 0.03 6.80 -0.10
CA ALA A 117 -0.47 7.61 1.02
C ALA A 117 -1.97 7.42 1.24
N LEU A 118 -2.75 7.30 0.16
CA LEU A 118 -4.17 6.94 0.24
C LEU A 118 -4.38 5.61 0.96
N TYR A 119 -3.54 4.61 0.69
CA TYR A 119 -3.59 3.34 1.41
C TYR A 119 -3.25 3.51 2.90
N ILE A 120 -2.24 4.30 3.25
CA ILE A 120 -1.91 4.57 4.66
C ILE A 120 -3.06 5.28 5.39
N ALA A 121 -3.79 6.15 4.69
CA ALA A 121 -4.93 6.86 5.21
C ALA A 121 -6.16 5.95 5.44
N GLY A 122 -6.63 5.26 4.40
CA GLY A 122 -7.90 4.50 4.44
C GLY A 122 -7.76 2.96 4.49
N GLY A 123 -6.53 2.45 4.54
CA GLY A 123 -6.24 1.02 4.51
C GLY A 123 -6.19 0.37 5.90
N ASP A 124 -6.42 -0.94 5.91
CA ASP A 124 -6.18 -1.80 7.09
C ASP A 124 -4.67 -1.99 7.26
N THR A 125 -4.02 -1.04 7.94
CA THR A 125 -2.57 -1.00 8.17
C THR A 125 -2.15 -1.63 9.50
N GLY A 126 -3.11 -2.03 10.34
CA GLY A 126 -2.86 -2.44 11.73
C GLY A 126 -2.41 -1.30 12.63
N LEU A 127 -2.37 -0.05 12.16
CA LEU A 127 -1.97 1.11 12.97
C LEU A 127 -2.99 1.45 14.08
N SER A 128 -4.17 0.83 14.04
CA SER A 128 -5.26 1.01 15.02
C SER A 128 -5.43 -0.17 16.01
N GLY A 129 -4.57 -1.20 15.98
CA GLY A 129 -4.67 -2.38 16.85
C GLY A 129 -3.34 -3.15 16.98
N GLU A 130 -3.27 -4.13 17.89
CA GLU A 130 -2.00 -4.80 18.26
C GLU A 130 -1.40 -5.73 17.18
N THR A 131 -2.15 -6.08 16.13
CA THR A 131 -1.71 -7.08 15.13
C THR A 131 -1.48 -6.48 13.75
N ARG A 132 -0.30 -6.77 13.20
CA ARG A 132 0.07 -6.43 11.81
C ARG A 132 -0.88 -7.12 10.82
N PRO A 133 -1.47 -6.39 9.86
CA PRO A 133 -2.41 -6.95 8.91
C PRO A 133 -1.72 -7.99 8.03
N ARG A 134 -2.43 -9.10 7.75
CA ARG A 134 -1.96 -10.16 6.84
C ARG A 134 -2.51 -10.03 5.42
N LYS A 135 -3.33 -9.01 5.17
CA LYS A 135 -4.05 -8.79 3.92
C LYS A 135 -4.07 -7.30 3.63
N LEU A 136 -3.88 -6.94 2.36
CA LEU A 136 -4.12 -5.57 1.93
C LEU A 136 -5.63 -5.40 1.75
N ARG A 137 -6.20 -4.49 2.53
CA ARG A 137 -7.60 -4.09 2.40
C ARG A 137 -7.68 -2.57 2.38
N PHE A 138 -8.45 -2.05 1.44
CA PHE A 138 -8.74 -0.63 1.33
C PHE A 138 -10.25 -0.44 1.24
N THR A 139 -10.81 0.43 2.07
CA THR A 139 -12.26 0.66 2.12
C THR A 139 -12.58 2.14 1.89
N ASN A 140 -13.52 2.43 1.01
CA ASN A 140 -14.04 3.79 0.80
C ASN A 140 -15.52 3.74 0.38
N SER A 141 -16.28 4.82 0.60
CA SER A 141 -17.65 4.95 0.10
C SER A 141 -17.71 5.48 -1.33
N GLU A 142 -16.69 6.22 -1.76
CA GLU A 142 -16.65 6.84 -3.08
C GLU A 142 -16.08 5.89 -4.13
N LEU A 143 -16.87 5.56 -5.16
CA LEU A 143 -16.44 4.69 -6.26
C LEU A 143 -15.25 5.26 -7.03
N GLY A 144 -15.18 6.59 -7.22
CA GLY A 144 -14.03 7.23 -7.87
C GLY A 144 -12.70 6.99 -7.14
N VAL A 145 -12.73 6.97 -5.79
CA VAL A 145 -11.55 6.68 -4.97
C VAL A 145 -11.17 5.20 -5.07
N ILE A 146 -12.15 4.31 -5.12
CA ILE A 146 -11.94 2.87 -5.31
C ILE A 146 -11.36 2.56 -6.69
N LYS A 147 -11.88 3.20 -7.73
CA LYS A 147 -11.39 3.09 -9.10
C LYS A 147 -9.93 3.50 -9.19
N PHE A 148 -9.58 4.64 -8.61
CA PHE A 148 -8.19 5.09 -8.54
C PHE A 148 -7.30 4.08 -7.82
N PHE A 149 -7.73 3.54 -6.68
CA PHE A 149 -6.94 2.56 -5.95
C PHE A 149 -6.74 1.24 -6.73
N ILE A 150 -7.77 0.77 -7.45
CA ILE A 150 -7.67 -0.39 -8.35
C ILE A 150 -6.69 -0.11 -9.49
N GLN A 151 -6.78 1.05 -10.13
CA GLN A 151 -5.85 1.45 -11.19
C GLN A 151 -4.41 1.53 -10.68
N TRP A 152 -4.21 2.08 -9.48
CA TRP A 152 -2.90 2.11 -8.81
C TRP A 152 -2.36 0.69 -8.57
N LEU A 153 -3.19 -0.23 -8.06
CA LEU A 153 -2.81 -1.64 -7.89
C LEU A 153 -2.45 -2.30 -9.21
N ASN A 154 -3.24 -2.12 -10.26
CA ASN A 154 -2.98 -2.70 -11.57
C ASN A 154 -1.72 -2.13 -12.22
N THR A 155 -1.46 -0.83 -12.03
CA THR A 155 -0.27 -0.16 -12.59
C THR A 155 1.02 -0.63 -11.94
N HIS A 156 1.02 -0.77 -10.61
CA HIS A 156 2.24 -1.04 -9.85
C HIS A 156 2.40 -2.50 -9.43
N PHE A 157 1.33 -3.30 -9.48
CA PHE A 157 1.30 -4.70 -9.09
C PHE A 157 0.35 -5.52 -10.00
N PRO A 158 0.56 -5.54 -11.33
CA PRO A 158 -0.39 -6.02 -12.33
C PRO A 158 -0.84 -7.48 -12.18
N SER A 159 -0.06 -8.32 -11.51
CA SER A 159 -0.39 -9.74 -11.28
C SER A 159 -1.07 -9.99 -9.93
N THR A 160 -1.52 -8.93 -9.25
CA THR A 160 -2.18 -9.05 -7.96
C THR A 160 -3.63 -9.47 -8.15
N ASN A 161 -3.97 -10.66 -7.64
CA ASN A 161 -5.36 -11.07 -7.55
C ASN A 161 -6.07 -10.32 -6.41
N PHE A 162 -7.12 -9.59 -6.75
CA PHE A 162 -8.01 -8.93 -5.79
C PHE A 162 -9.48 -9.16 -6.14
N TYR A 163 -10.33 -8.88 -5.15
CA TYR A 163 -11.78 -8.83 -5.30
C TYR A 163 -12.34 -7.61 -4.57
N LEU A 164 -13.52 -7.17 -4.98
CA LEU A 164 -14.25 -6.08 -4.36
C LEU A 164 -15.38 -6.64 -3.51
N ASN A 165 -15.41 -6.29 -2.23
CA ASN A 165 -16.60 -6.47 -1.41
C ASN A 165 -17.43 -5.19 -1.45
N VAL A 166 -18.68 -5.28 -1.89
CA VAL A 166 -19.69 -4.24 -1.68
C VAL A 166 -20.36 -4.52 -0.34
N ILE A 167 -20.22 -3.60 0.60
CA ILE A 167 -20.65 -3.73 1.97
C ILE A 167 -21.94 -2.92 2.14
N SER A 168 -23.06 -3.61 2.30
CA SER A 168 -24.37 -2.97 2.48
C SER A 168 -24.69 -2.74 3.96
N PRO A 169 -25.26 -1.57 4.32
CA PRO A 169 -25.92 -1.35 5.61
C PRO A 169 -27.04 -2.36 5.89
N PRO A 170 -27.35 -2.64 7.17
CA PRO A 170 -28.55 -3.37 7.55
C PRO A 170 -29.81 -2.70 6.98
N GLY A 171 -30.73 -3.49 6.43
CA GLY A 171 -31.99 -3.02 5.86
C GLY A 171 -31.88 -2.38 4.47
N MET A 172 -30.68 -2.28 3.90
CA MET A 172 -30.48 -1.78 2.53
C MET A 172 -30.27 -2.95 1.57
N THR A 173 -31.24 -3.16 0.67
CA THR A 173 -31.15 -4.18 -0.38
C THR A 173 -30.46 -3.60 -1.60
N ILE A 174 -29.32 -4.18 -1.98
CA ILE A 174 -28.65 -3.86 -3.25
C ILE A 174 -29.28 -4.72 -4.34
N GLN A 175 -29.90 -4.09 -5.34
CA GLN A 175 -30.50 -4.79 -6.48
C GLN A 175 -29.43 -5.44 -7.36
N GLY A 176 -29.78 -6.52 -8.08
CA GLY A 176 -28.85 -7.25 -8.94
C GLY A 176 -28.16 -6.36 -9.99
N ASP A 177 -28.90 -5.43 -10.59
CA ASP A 177 -28.39 -4.51 -11.62
C ASP A 177 -27.31 -3.55 -11.09
N SER A 178 -27.33 -3.25 -9.79
CA SER A 178 -26.31 -2.41 -9.16
C SER A 178 -24.92 -3.07 -9.21
N PHE A 179 -24.82 -4.40 -9.18
CA PHE A 179 -23.52 -5.09 -9.31
C PHE A 179 -22.94 -4.94 -10.70
N ASN A 180 -23.77 -5.09 -11.73
CA ASN A 180 -23.35 -4.92 -13.11
C ASN A 180 -22.88 -3.49 -13.37
N GLN A 181 -23.57 -2.49 -12.79
CA GLN A 181 -23.16 -1.09 -12.87
C GLN A 181 -21.82 -0.85 -12.16
N ILE A 182 -21.65 -1.31 -10.92
CA ILE A 182 -20.39 -1.17 -10.17
C ILE A 182 -19.23 -1.86 -10.93
N SER A 183 -19.47 -3.06 -11.45
CA SER A 183 -18.47 -3.81 -12.22
C SER A 183 -18.03 -3.05 -13.47
N LYS A 184 -18.99 -2.47 -14.21
CA LYS A 184 -18.71 -1.65 -15.41
C LYS A 184 -17.96 -0.36 -15.05
N GLU A 185 -18.39 0.35 -14.00
CA GLU A 185 -17.77 1.63 -13.60
C GLU A 185 -16.31 1.44 -13.16
N LEU A 186 -16.02 0.32 -12.48
CA LEU A 186 -14.70 -0.02 -11.96
C LEU A 186 -13.85 -0.84 -12.93
N ASP A 187 -14.37 -1.19 -14.11
CA ASP A 187 -13.72 -2.05 -15.11
C ASP A 187 -13.25 -3.41 -14.51
N LEU A 188 -14.17 -4.08 -13.83
CA LEU A 188 -13.95 -5.37 -13.18
C LEU A 188 -14.75 -6.48 -13.84
N ASN A 189 -14.27 -7.72 -13.73
CA ASN A 189 -15.09 -8.88 -13.99
C ASN A 189 -16.14 -9.03 -12.86
N ILE A 190 -17.39 -9.34 -13.22
CA ILE A 190 -18.48 -9.48 -12.26
C ILE A 190 -18.17 -10.49 -11.13
N ASN A 191 -17.41 -11.54 -11.43
CA ASN A 191 -17.00 -12.56 -10.46
C ASN A 191 -16.01 -12.03 -9.39
N GLN A 192 -15.42 -10.86 -9.62
CA GLN A 192 -14.58 -10.18 -8.64
C GLN A 192 -15.41 -9.33 -7.67
N VAL A 193 -16.68 -9.06 -7.94
CA VAL A 193 -17.55 -8.27 -7.07
C VAL A 193 -18.37 -9.20 -6.19
N LYS A 194 -18.35 -8.96 -4.87
CA LYS A 194 -19.01 -9.80 -3.87
C LYS A 194 -19.84 -8.95 -2.93
N LEU A 195 -21.04 -9.40 -2.60
CA LEU A 195 -21.85 -8.77 -1.55
C LEU A 195 -21.40 -9.24 -0.18
N ARG A 196 -21.33 -8.30 0.77
CA ARG A 196 -21.17 -8.58 2.20
C ARG A 196 -22.14 -7.71 2.98
N ASN A 197 -22.79 -8.30 3.97
CA ASN A 197 -23.56 -7.56 4.96
C ASN A 197 -22.63 -7.25 6.14
N ASP A 198 -22.67 -6.01 6.63
CA ASP A 198 -21.90 -5.60 7.80
C ASP A 198 -22.76 -4.70 8.69
N TYR A 199 -22.73 -4.94 10.00
CA TYR A 199 -23.75 -4.48 10.94
C TYR A 199 -23.63 -2.99 11.30
N TYR A 200 -22.48 -2.35 11.05
CA TYR A 200 -22.15 -1.05 11.63
C TYR A 200 -22.12 0.13 10.63
N ASN A 201 -22.43 -0.08 9.36
CA ASN A 201 -22.28 0.96 8.34
C ASN A 201 -23.61 1.66 8.02
N LYS A 202 -23.62 3.00 7.95
CA LYS A 202 -24.79 3.82 7.55
C LYS A 202 -24.87 4.10 6.05
N LYS A 203 -23.79 3.80 5.31
CA LYS A 203 -23.65 4.01 3.87
C LYS A 203 -23.03 2.76 3.25
N ILE A 204 -23.30 2.53 1.97
CA ILE A 204 -22.60 1.50 1.20
C ILE A 204 -21.10 1.83 1.20
N LYS A 205 -20.28 0.80 1.43
CA LYS A 205 -18.83 0.89 1.34
C LYS A 205 -18.31 -0.14 0.37
N HIS A 206 -17.24 0.21 -0.30
CA HIS A 206 -16.55 -0.65 -1.25
C HIS A 206 -15.20 -1.00 -0.66
N ARG A 207 -14.88 -2.29 -0.56
CA ARG A 207 -13.63 -2.77 0.02
C ARG A 207 -12.86 -3.61 -0.98
N VAL A 208 -11.75 -3.08 -1.47
CA VAL A 208 -10.77 -3.83 -2.25
C VAL A 208 -10.01 -4.77 -1.32
N CYS A 209 -9.99 -6.06 -1.62
CA CYS A 209 -9.35 -7.09 -0.82
C CYS A 209 -8.30 -7.85 -1.64
N CYS A 210 -7.05 -7.80 -1.20
CA CYS A 210 -5.98 -8.66 -1.70
C CYS A 210 -5.55 -9.62 -0.59
N ASP A 211 -5.81 -10.91 -0.77
CA ASP A 211 -5.46 -11.97 0.19
C ASP A 211 -3.96 -12.36 0.10
N SER A 212 -3.06 -11.36 0.08
CA SER A 212 -1.62 -11.53 -0.06
C SER A 212 -0.85 -10.82 1.06
N ALA A 213 -0.25 -11.62 1.95
CA ALA A 213 0.61 -11.11 3.03
C ALA A 213 1.89 -10.43 2.48
N ILE A 214 2.39 -10.89 1.33
CA ILE A 214 3.60 -10.36 0.71
C ILE A 214 3.38 -8.92 0.26
N LEU A 215 2.22 -8.63 -0.35
CA LEU A 215 1.95 -7.31 -0.89
C LEU A 215 1.84 -6.27 0.24
N ILE A 216 1.13 -6.61 1.32
CA ILE A 216 1.05 -5.72 2.48
C ILE A 216 2.41 -5.55 3.16
N ASP A 217 3.19 -6.63 3.31
CA ASP A 217 4.53 -6.54 3.88
C ASP A 217 5.46 -5.67 3.04
N LEU A 218 5.37 -5.78 1.71
CA LEU A 218 6.10 -4.93 0.78
C LEU A 218 5.69 -3.47 1.01
N ILE A 219 4.41 -3.12 0.91
CA ILE A 219 3.93 -1.75 1.06
C ILE A 219 4.37 -1.16 2.40
N LEU A 220 4.14 -1.86 3.52
CA LEU A 220 4.53 -1.34 4.84
C LEU A 220 6.05 -1.18 4.97
N SER A 221 6.85 -2.07 4.35
CA SER A 221 8.33 -1.93 4.37
C SER A 221 8.84 -0.69 3.64
N LEU A 222 8.06 -0.11 2.72
CA LEU A 222 8.45 1.06 1.94
C LEU A 222 8.33 2.38 2.69
N GLU A 223 7.66 2.39 3.86
CA GLU A 223 7.31 3.62 4.59
C GLU A 223 8.49 4.57 4.78
N ARG A 224 9.59 4.08 5.36
CA ARG A 224 10.77 4.90 5.63
C ARG A 224 11.37 5.49 4.34
N THR A 225 11.40 4.70 3.28
CA THR A 225 11.97 5.10 1.99
C THR A 225 11.10 6.17 1.33
N ILE A 226 9.78 5.94 1.23
CA ILE A 226 8.84 6.90 0.66
C ILE A 226 8.86 8.20 1.45
N LYS A 227 8.82 8.12 2.78
CA LYS A 227 8.85 9.31 3.63
C LYS A 227 10.13 10.14 3.46
N LYS A 228 11.28 9.48 3.33
CA LYS A 228 12.56 10.16 3.08
C LYS A 228 12.55 10.91 1.75
N ILE A 229 12.01 10.32 0.69
CA ILE A 229 12.05 10.92 -0.65
C ILE A 229 11.08 12.09 -0.75
N CYS A 230 9.89 11.98 -0.16
CA CYS A 230 8.93 13.07 -0.11
C CYS A 230 9.50 14.31 0.59
N PHE A 231 10.42 14.15 1.56
CA PHE A 231 11.10 15.29 2.18
C PHE A 231 12.07 16.03 1.26
N ASN A 232 12.54 15.39 0.19
CA ASN A 232 13.54 15.96 -0.72
C ASN A 232 12.93 16.45 -2.04
N ASP A 233 11.66 16.15 -2.30
CA ASP A 233 10.97 16.49 -3.55
C ASP A 233 9.58 17.04 -3.27
N LYS A 234 9.36 18.31 -3.63
CA LYS A 234 8.09 19.02 -3.40
C LYS A 234 6.92 18.38 -4.17
N LYS A 235 7.14 17.84 -5.37
CA LYS A 235 6.06 17.19 -6.13
C LYS A 235 5.61 15.91 -5.44
N LEU A 236 6.56 15.12 -4.95
CA LEU A 236 6.26 13.90 -4.19
C LEU A 236 5.66 14.23 -2.81
N ALA A 237 6.10 15.31 -2.15
CA ALA A 237 5.46 15.81 -0.94
C ALA A 237 3.98 16.16 -1.17
N ALA A 238 3.68 16.93 -2.23
CA ALA A 238 2.32 17.30 -2.60
C ALA A 238 1.47 16.06 -2.91
N ALA A 239 2.01 15.09 -3.67
CA ALA A 239 1.34 13.83 -3.96
C ALA A 239 1.03 13.01 -2.70
N TYR A 240 1.98 12.95 -1.74
CA TYR A 240 1.75 12.27 -0.46
C TYR A 240 0.60 12.93 0.31
N ILE A 241 0.64 14.26 0.45
CA ILE A 241 -0.43 14.98 1.17
C ILE A 241 -1.76 14.79 0.45
N LYS A 242 -1.80 14.86 -0.89
CA LYS A 242 -3.02 14.63 -1.68
C LYS A 242 -3.62 13.26 -1.39
N GLY A 243 -2.82 12.19 -1.39
CA GLY A 243 -3.27 10.84 -1.01
C GLY A 243 -3.87 10.79 0.40
N MET A 244 -3.21 11.45 1.37
CA MET A 244 -3.74 11.55 2.74
C MET A 244 -5.05 12.35 2.80
N MET A 245 -5.19 13.42 2.01
CA MET A 245 -6.39 14.26 1.96
C MET A 245 -7.58 13.56 1.30
N ILE A 246 -7.33 12.71 0.29
CA ILE A 246 -8.36 11.85 -0.31
C ILE A 246 -8.93 10.90 0.76
N GLY A 247 -8.08 10.30 1.61
CA GLY A 247 -8.52 9.43 2.69
C GLY A 247 -9.21 10.19 3.84
N GLU A 248 -8.44 11.04 4.51
CA GLU A 248 -8.79 11.62 5.83
C GLU A 248 -9.05 13.14 5.80
N GLY A 249 -8.85 13.78 4.65
CA GLY A 249 -9.06 15.21 4.51
C GLY A 249 -10.54 15.60 4.48
N THR A 250 -10.88 16.77 4.98
CA THR A 250 -12.22 17.37 4.91
C THR A 250 -12.12 18.83 4.52
N ALA A 251 -13.04 19.29 3.68
CA ALA A 251 -13.21 20.69 3.33
C ALA A 251 -14.44 21.29 4.02
N TYR A 252 -14.35 22.56 4.40
CA TYR A 252 -15.42 23.33 5.02
C TYR A 252 -15.65 24.64 4.27
N PHE A 253 -16.92 24.97 3.97
CA PHE A 253 -17.29 26.16 3.21
C PHE A 253 -18.34 27.07 3.88
N ASN A 254 -19.05 26.57 4.91
CA ASN A 254 -20.19 27.23 5.54
C ASN A 254 -19.79 28.46 6.39
N ARG A 255 -19.67 28.30 7.71
CA ARG A 255 -19.33 29.39 8.66
C ARG A 255 -17.87 29.85 8.54
N SER A 256 -16.98 28.91 8.25
CA SER A 256 -15.55 29.15 8.10
C SER A 256 -15.03 28.34 6.94
N ARG A 257 -13.99 28.86 6.29
CA ARG A 257 -13.38 28.24 5.11
C ARG A 257 -12.00 27.73 5.47
N TYR A 258 -11.86 26.42 5.42
CA TYR A 258 -10.62 25.76 5.70
C TYR A 258 -10.67 24.33 5.18
N VAL A 259 -9.50 23.75 4.98
CA VAL A 259 -9.34 22.30 4.88
C VAL A 259 -8.69 21.78 6.14
N ARG A 260 -9.03 20.55 6.51
CA ARG A 260 -8.51 19.87 7.67
C ARG A 260 -8.14 18.44 7.30
N ILE A 261 -7.05 17.95 7.86
CA ILE A 261 -6.80 16.52 8.00
C ILE A 261 -6.82 16.17 9.48
N GLU A 262 -7.42 15.04 9.83
CA GLU A 262 -7.48 14.56 11.22
C GLU A 262 -7.20 13.06 11.29
N MET A 263 -6.36 12.63 12.24
CA MET A 263 -5.99 11.23 12.43
C MET A 263 -5.62 10.97 13.89
N ARG A 264 -5.83 9.73 14.36
CA ARG A 264 -5.33 9.30 15.69
C ARG A 264 -3.81 9.15 15.74
N ASN A 265 -3.18 8.86 14.60
CA ASN A 265 -1.74 8.66 14.50
C ASN A 265 -0.99 10.01 14.53
N GLU A 266 -0.53 10.41 15.71
CA GLU A 266 0.26 11.63 15.91
C GLU A 266 1.53 11.69 15.05
N LYS A 267 2.25 10.57 14.92
CA LYS A 267 3.50 10.50 14.15
C LYS A 267 3.25 10.83 12.68
N GLU A 268 2.13 10.34 12.13
CA GLU A 268 1.72 10.61 10.77
C GLU A 268 1.32 12.08 10.59
N ILE A 269 0.54 12.65 11.51
CA ILE A 269 0.18 14.08 11.48
C ILE A 269 1.43 14.96 11.56
N LYS A 270 2.39 14.66 12.45
CA LYS A 270 3.65 15.41 12.53
C LYS A 270 4.46 15.31 11.24
N TYR A 271 4.44 14.17 10.57
CA TYR A 271 5.11 13.99 9.28
C TYR A 271 4.43 14.83 8.18
N ILE A 272 3.10 14.75 8.05
CA ILE A 272 2.31 15.57 7.12
C ILE A 272 2.55 17.06 7.37
N TYR A 273 2.60 17.49 8.64
CA TYR A 273 2.92 18.87 9.00
C TYR A 273 4.27 19.33 8.43
N LYS A 274 5.32 18.51 8.55
CA LYS A 274 6.63 18.85 7.99
C LYS A 274 6.58 18.96 6.46
N LEU A 275 5.79 18.13 5.77
CA LEU A 275 5.57 18.27 4.33
C LEU A 275 4.83 19.56 3.97
N PHE A 276 3.78 19.93 4.72
CA PHE A 276 3.12 21.22 4.55
C PHE A 276 4.09 22.40 4.72
N ARG A 277 4.99 22.33 5.71
CA ARG A 277 6.05 23.34 5.89
C ARG A 277 7.02 23.40 4.72
N LEU A 278 7.44 22.24 4.18
CA LEU A 278 8.28 22.16 2.98
C LEU A 278 7.62 22.83 1.76
N LEU A 279 6.30 22.70 1.63
CA LEU A 279 5.51 23.35 0.59
C LEU A 279 5.19 24.82 0.91
N GLY A 280 5.61 25.36 2.06
CA GLY A 280 5.40 26.76 2.44
C GLY A 280 3.98 27.06 2.91
N TYR A 281 3.32 26.13 3.59
CA TYR A 281 2.06 26.40 4.28
C TYR A 281 2.31 26.89 5.73
N SER A 282 1.50 27.86 6.15
CA SER A 282 1.36 28.33 7.52
C SER A 282 0.24 27.55 8.20
N CYS A 283 0.61 26.55 8.98
CA CYS A 283 -0.29 25.70 9.75
C CYS A 283 0.41 25.20 11.01
N LYS A 284 -0.34 24.60 11.94
CA LYS A 284 0.21 23.93 13.12
C LYS A 284 -0.59 22.65 13.38
N PRO A 285 0.07 21.56 13.82
CA PRO A 285 -0.65 20.40 14.33
C PRO A 285 -1.26 20.73 15.69
N SER A 286 -2.46 20.23 15.96
CA SER A 286 -3.15 20.42 17.23
C SER A 286 -3.98 19.19 17.62
N LEU A 287 -3.98 18.85 18.90
CA LEU A 287 -4.90 17.86 19.46
C LEU A 287 -6.32 18.44 19.56
N ARG A 288 -7.32 17.65 19.21
CA ARG A 288 -8.73 18.04 19.27
C ARG A 288 -9.21 17.99 20.73
N SER A 289 -9.77 19.09 21.22
CA SER A 289 -10.37 19.15 22.56
C SER A 289 -11.63 18.30 22.70
N ASN A 290 -12.34 18.06 21.59
CA ASN A 290 -13.64 17.40 21.59
C ASN A 290 -13.63 15.96 21.07
N ARG A 291 -12.45 15.42 20.73
CA ARG A 291 -12.28 14.03 20.28
C ARG A 291 -10.97 13.48 20.84
N GLU A 292 -11.09 12.49 21.70
CA GLU A 292 -9.95 11.86 22.35
C GLU A 292 -8.91 11.36 21.34
N ASN A 293 -7.63 11.67 21.61
CA ASN A 293 -6.47 11.22 20.83
C ASN A 293 -6.53 11.56 19.34
N MET A 294 -7.30 12.58 18.93
CA MET A 294 -7.42 12.97 17.53
C MET A 294 -6.55 14.19 17.24
N TRP A 295 -5.51 14.01 16.43
CA TRP A 295 -4.63 15.07 15.98
C TRP A 295 -5.11 15.65 14.66
N SER A 296 -4.86 16.94 14.43
CA SER A 296 -5.34 17.63 13.24
C SER A 296 -4.41 18.72 12.75
N ILE A 297 -4.47 19.02 11.44
CA ILE A 297 -3.83 20.18 10.81
C ILE A 297 -4.90 20.96 10.08
N TYR A 298 -4.89 22.29 10.22
CA TYR A 298 -5.81 23.20 9.57
C TYR A 298 -5.09 24.09 8.56
N ILE A 299 -5.63 24.21 7.36
CA ILE A 299 -5.23 25.21 6.37
C ILE A 299 -6.36 26.20 6.19
N GLY A 300 -6.12 27.43 6.64
CA GLY A 300 -7.12 28.51 6.63
C GLY A 300 -7.38 29.11 5.24
N ALA A 301 -8.43 29.93 5.16
CA ALA A 301 -8.94 30.57 3.95
C ALA A 301 -7.86 31.21 3.05
N LYS A 302 -6.89 31.91 3.63
CA LYS A 302 -5.82 32.61 2.91
C LYS A 302 -4.94 31.70 2.03
N GLN A 303 -4.91 30.40 2.31
CA GLN A 303 -4.06 29.43 1.61
C GLN A 303 -4.87 28.42 0.79
N LEU A 304 -6.20 28.55 0.73
CA LEU A 304 -7.06 27.57 0.07
C LEU A 304 -6.86 27.53 -1.44
N LYS A 305 -6.58 28.66 -2.08
CA LYS A 305 -6.29 28.69 -3.52
C LYS A 305 -5.03 27.88 -3.84
N LYS A 306 -3.95 28.15 -3.11
CA LYS A 306 -2.71 27.37 -3.19
C LYS A 306 -2.95 25.88 -2.93
N PHE A 307 -3.72 25.55 -1.89
CA PHE A 307 -4.08 24.17 -1.58
C PHE A 307 -4.85 23.50 -2.73
N TYR A 308 -5.81 24.19 -3.34
CA TYR A 308 -6.59 23.69 -4.47
C TYR A 308 -5.72 23.42 -5.70
N ASP A 309 -4.77 24.31 -6.00
CA ASP A 309 -3.90 24.19 -7.17
C ASP A 309 -2.81 23.11 -6.99
N GLU A 310 -2.21 23.00 -5.80
CA GLU A 310 -1.06 22.12 -5.55
C GLU A 310 -1.44 20.72 -5.05
N ILE A 311 -2.45 20.62 -4.18
CA ILE A 311 -2.74 19.40 -3.40
C ILE A 311 -4.12 18.85 -3.74
N SER A 312 -5.18 19.64 -3.56
CA SER A 312 -6.58 19.27 -3.83
C SER A 312 -7.07 18.00 -3.09
N PHE A 313 -8.29 17.56 -3.41
CA PHE A 313 -8.84 16.28 -2.98
C PHE A 313 -8.78 15.21 -4.07
N GLY A 314 -7.99 15.45 -5.13
CA GLY A 314 -7.76 14.51 -6.23
C GLY A 314 -9.05 13.92 -6.78
N VAL A 315 -9.16 12.59 -6.74
CA VAL A 315 -10.30 11.82 -7.26
C VAL A 315 -11.55 11.86 -6.37
N HIS A 316 -11.51 12.45 -5.18
CA HIS A 316 -12.67 12.55 -4.29
C HIS A 316 -13.56 13.74 -4.68
N GLN A 317 -14.44 13.52 -5.65
CA GLN A 317 -15.23 14.57 -6.30
C GLN A 317 -16.08 15.41 -5.33
N GLU A 318 -16.77 14.81 -4.36
CA GLU A 318 -17.61 15.58 -3.41
C GLU A 318 -16.79 16.58 -2.60
N ARG A 319 -15.66 16.15 -2.01
CA ARG A 319 -14.76 17.02 -1.24
C ARG A 319 -14.12 18.07 -2.13
N GLN A 320 -13.79 17.72 -3.37
CA GLN A 320 -13.24 18.65 -4.35
C GLN A 320 -14.23 19.77 -4.70
N LYS A 321 -15.51 19.46 -4.90
CA LYS A 321 -16.57 20.46 -5.12
C LYS A 321 -16.73 21.41 -3.93
N ILE A 322 -16.65 20.89 -2.71
CA ILE A 322 -16.69 21.72 -1.49
C ILE A 322 -15.48 22.67 -1.42
N LEU A 323 -14.29 22.17 -1.74
CA LEU A 323 -13.08 22.99 -1.78
C LEU A 323 -13.18 24.09 -2.83
N GLU A 324 -13.64 23.76 -4.04
CA GLU A 324 -13.86 24.70 -5.13
C GLU A 324 -14.82 25.84 -4.71
N ALA A 325 -15.95 25.48 -4.09
CA ALA A 325 -16.88 26.46 -3.54
C ALA A 325 -16.25 27.32 -2.44
N ALA A 326 -15.39 26.74 -1.59
CA ALA A 326 -14.69 27.48 -0.54
C ALA A 326 -13.66 28.47 -1.13
N VAL A 327 -12.97 28.10 -2.21
CA VAL A 327 -12.01 28.97 -2.92
C VAL A 327 -12.73 30.13 -3.60
N ASN A 328 -13.83 29.87 -4.31
CA ASN A 328 -14.55 30.87 -5.11
C ASN A 328 -15.38 31.86 -4.30
N LYS A 329 -15.63 31.58 -3.01
CA LYS A 329 -16.34 32.50 -2.12
C LYS A 329 -15.48 33.75 -1.83
N LYS A 330 -16.01 34.95 -2.08
CA LYS A 330 -15.33 36.22 -1.75
C LYS A 330 -14.89 36.22 -0.27
N LEU A 331 -13.64 36.63 -0.01
CA LEU A 331 -13.14 36.85 1.35
C LEU A 331 -13.96 37.95 2.02
N ARG A 332 -14.38 37.73 3.27
CA ARG A 332 -14.92 38.81 4.11
C ARG A 332 -13.76 39.75 4.48
N VAL A 333 -14.04 41.03 4.68
CA VAL A 333 -13.04 42.08 5.00
C VAL A 333 -12.07 41.64 6.11
N ASN A 334 -12.57 40.99 7.17
CA ASN A 334 -11.77 40.54 8.32
C ASN A 334 -10.90 39.29 8.04
N GLN A 335 -10.93 38.73 6.83
CA GLN A 335 -10.09 37.61 6.41
C GLN A 335 -8.90 38.06 5.56
N TYR A 336 -8.79 39.36 5.23
CA TYR A 336 -7.66 39.94 4.52
C TYR A 336 -6.50 40.29 5.47
N VAL A 337 -6.80 40.71 6.71
CA VAL A 337 -5.82 41.10 7.75
C VAL A 337 -5.02 39.90 8.24
#